data_AF-A0A9P9IAG6-F1
#
_entry.id   AF-A0A9P9IAG6-F1
#
_cell.length_a   1.000
_cell.length_b   1.000
_cell.length_c   1.000
_cell.angle_alpha   90.00
_cell.angle_beta   90.00
_cell.angle_gamma   90.00
#
_symmetry.space_group_name_H-M   'P 1'
#
loop_
_entity.id
_entity.type
_entity.pdbx_description
1 polymer ?
#
loop_
_entity_poly.entity_id
_entity_poly.type
_entity_poly.pdbx_seq_one_letter_code
_entity_poly.pdbx_strand_id
1 'polypeptide(L)'
;MTSSIRDGWAQIPEAVIAEESLHARMSKSKYTQQPIGTPLTDETSIPASTSSKPSFQRVSESNPELVPANWYTGRKLNADEDGFKDKSLSIDQRYVAYSQLIGPIIITFNEKSELFRAKSKILPESFWRTFHETSITLSSYVSKETHIKHREQPHLKIDDQNAFQSVGKFLPQSDLTRERIDRHLSWNKKRHPSSYISTFKNLTEAKKRAKFHYHDSQCVGHRVSIAEIRSHGLVPATLRTSYRTAMELHEKFEGVGFKYQFTKCMTRDVNIPIWVRKTIVPTDQSAITEAQWLESGTDMWLSINELRLSDIQDVMCKYGSRDAIASRNHRCEWLCCGTIPKSLVNSVMPYDGKDLHATPSDIIIRSRASTQPWVFNWENSMWELNHPQYTQAIKSEMEGRQEGDKDSEDMQVIPFEIGRIRGKKNKRARKEQGEKTGLSSGSKRARHGVPRSNNNI
;
A
#
# COMPACT_ATOMS: atom_id res chain seq x y z
N MET A 1 24.00 -62.71 -21.73
CA MET A 1 25.09 -63.63 -21.32
C MET A 1 26.38 -62.84 -21.55
N THR A 2 27.17 -62.36 -20.59
CA THR A 2 27.52 -62.77 -19.22
C THR A 2 28.19 -61.59 -18.49
N SER A 3 27.92 -61.46 -17.18
CA SER A 3 28.75 -60.99 -16.03
C SER A 3 29.72 -59.79 -16.22
N SER A 4 29.55 -58.67 -15.50
CA SER A 4 29.84 -58.41 -14.06
C SER A 4 31.32 -58.15 -13.74
N ILE A 5 31.57 -56.99 -13.10
CA ILE A 5 32.53 -56.65 -11.99
C ILE A 5 32.50 -55.09 -11.90
N ARG A 6 31.85 -54.51 -10.87
CA ARG A 6 32.42 -53.86 -9.64
C ARG A 6 33.47 -52.78 -9.92
N ASP A 7 33.72 -51.75 -9.11
CA ASP A 7 33.07 -50.99 -8.03
C ASP A 7 34.07 -49.82 -7.84
N GLY A 8 33.63 -48.59 -7.60
CA GLY A 8 34.57 -47.46 -7.43
C GLY A 8 33.92 -46.22 -6.84
N TRP A 9 33.57 -46.27 -5.56
CA TRP A 9 33.18 -45.11 -4.77
C TRP A 9 34.44 -44.45 -4.18
N ALA A 10 34.67 -43.19 -4.53
CA ALA A 10 35.75 -42.39 -3.97
C ALA A 10 35.30 -41.77 -2.62
N GLN A 11 36.09 -42.05 -1.58
CA GLN A 11 36.00 -41.51 -0.23
C GLN A 11 36.42 -40.04 -0.20
N ILE A 12 35.71 -39.22 0.58
CA ILE A 12 36.14 -37.89 1.04
C ILE A 12 36.50 -38.04 2.53
N PRO A 13 37.66 -37.54 2.99
CA PRO A 13 38.08 -37.74 4.38
C PRO A 13 37.41 -36.75 5.36
N GLU A 14 36.92 -37.30 6.47
CA GLU A 14 36.68 -36.63 7.76
C GLU A 14 38.00 -36.44 8.53
N ALA A 15 38.15 -35.27 9.16
CA ALA A 15 38.79 -34.98 10.47
C ALA A 15 38.96 -33.43 10.53
N VAL A 16 38.76 -32.69 11.62
CA VAL A 16 39.07 -32.93 13.03
C VAL A 16 38.10 -32.11 13.91
N ILE A 17 37.56 -32.76 14.95
CA ILE A 17 36.98 -32.16 16.15
C ILE A 17 38.11 -31.89 17.14
N ALA A 18 38.12 -30.73 17.79
CA ALA A 18 38.75 -30.56 19.09
C ALA A 18 37.83 -29.73 19.99
N GLU A 19 37.24 -30.42 20.96
CA GLU A 19 36.63 -29.87 22.16
C GLU A 19 37.70 -29.28 23.07
N GLU A 20 37.39 -28.18 23.75
CA GLU A 20 37.89 -27.97 25.12
C GLU A 20 36.77 -27.32 25.94
N SER A 21 36.50 -27.94 27.09
CA SER A 21 35.47 -27.60 28.04
C SER A 21 36.08 -27.27 29.40
N LEU A 22 35.25 -26.62 30.24
CA LEU A 22 35.35 -26.46 31.70
C LEU A 22 36.21 -25.31 32.25
N HIS A 23 35.54 -24.31 32.82
CA HIS A 23 35.38 -24.27 34.28
C HIS A 23 34.28 -23.30 34.74
N ALA A 24 33.39 -23.80 35.60
CA ALA A 24 32.41 -23.04 36.36
C ALA A 24 33.07 -22.31 37.55
N ARG A 25 32.55 -21.13 37.90
CA ARG A 25 32.49 -20.69 39.31
C ARG A 25 31.41 -19.65 39.55
N MET A 26 30.48 -20.03 40.42
CA MET A 26 29.49 -19.17 41.05
C MET A 26 30.18 -18.12 41.93
N SER A 27 29.65 -16.90 41.97
CA SER A 27 29.70 -16.09 43.20
C SER A 27 28.47 -15.19 43.32
N LYS A 28 27.91 -15.23 44.53
CA LYS A 28 26.75 -14.51 45.02
C LYS A 28 27.17 -13.07 45.38
N SER A 29 26.33 -12.09 45.09
CA SER A 29 26.38 -10.72 45.66
C SER A 29 24.94 -10.25 45.83
N LYS A 30 24.29 -10.48 46.99
CA LYS A 30 24.19 -9.60 48.18
C LYS A 30 23.89 -8.13 47.87
N TYR A 31 22.60 -7.87 47.69
CA TYR A 31 21.94 -6.59 47.97
C TYR A 31 22.21 -6.15 49.41
N THR A 32 22.69 -4.92 49.59
CA THR A 32 22.68 -4.20 50.87
C THR A 32 22.11 -2.81 50.61
N GLN A 33 21.09 -2.43 51.38
CA GLN A 33 20.48 -1.10 51.39
C GLN A 33 21.18 -0.18 52.41
N GLN A 34 20.95 1.13 52.20
CA GLN A 34 20.94 2.28 53.13
C GLN A 34 22.12 3.27 53.02
N PRO A 35 21.99 4.53 53.51
CA PRO A 35 20.95 5.53 53.17
C PRO A 35 21.54 6.96 52.93
N ILE A 36 20.67 7.87 52.50
CA ILE A 36 20.61 9.35 52.67
C ILE A 36 21.90 10.11 53.02
N GLY A 37 22.26 11.08 52.17
CA GLY A 37 23.11 12.23 52.53
C GLY A 37 23.36 13.20 51.36
N THR A 38 22.64 14.32 51.34
CA THR A 38 23.06 15.59 50.68
C THR A 38 23.99 16.34 51.62
N PRO A 39 25.00 17.11 51.15
CA PRO A 39 24.73 18.43 50.58
C PRO A 39 25.69 18.91 49.44
N LEU A 40 25.26 20.04 48.86
CA LEU A 40 25.91 21.02 47.96
C LEU A 40 27.46 21.09 47.95
N THR A 41 28.06 21.23 46.76
CA THR A 41 28.65 22.49 46.24
C THR A 41 29.23 22.29 44.83
N ASP A 42 28.90 23.25 43.96
CA ASP A 42 29.66 23.90 42.89
C ASP A 42 30.70 23.22 41.98
N GLU A 43 30.65 23.75 40.75
CA GLU A 43 31.73 23.97 39.80
C GLU A 43 32.12 22.90 38.76
N THR A 44 31.78 23.26 37.51
CA THR A 44 32.57 23.11 36.27
C THR A 44 33.08 21.73 35.87
N SER A 45 32.43 21.15 34.86
CA SER A 45 33.12 20.63 33.67
C SER A 45 32.10 20.16 32.63
N ILE A 46 32.09 20.82 31.47
CA ILE A 46 31.39 20.38 30.27
C ILE A 46 32.36 19.45 29.51
N PRO A 47 32.08 18.14 29.36
CA PRO A 47 32.79 17.34 28.37
C PRO A 47 32.14 17.53 27.00
N ALA A 48 32.98 17.89 26.03
CA ALA A 48 32.65 18.01 24.62
C ALA A 48 31.99 16.72 24.10
N SER A 49 30.75 16.84 23.62
CA SER A 49 30.09 15.76 22.90
C SER A 49 30.67 15.66 21.48
N THR A 50 31.31 14.53 21.20
CA THR A 50 31.70 14.15 19.85
C THR A 50 30.44 13.82 19.06
N SER A 51 29.95 14.83 18.34
CA SER A 51 28.93 14.71 17.30
C SER A 51 29.45 13.79 16.19
N SER A 52 28.99 12.54 16.19
CA SER A 52 29.11 11.64 15.05
C SER A 52 28.16 12.13 13.95
N LYS A 53 28.70 12.90 13.00
CA LYS A 53 28.00 13.27 11.77
C LYS A 53 27.59 12.00 11.00
N PRO A 54 26.34 11.86 10.54
CA PRO A 54 26.01 10.81 9.59
C PRO A 54 26.74 11.08 8.28
N SER A 55 27.58 10.13 7.85
CA SER A 55 28.26 10.17 6.57
C SER A 55 27.23 9.98 5.45
N PHE A 56 26.78 11.08 4.86
CA PHE A 56 26.03 11.04 3.60
C PHE A 56 26.99 10.61 2.49
N GLN A 57 26.83 9.36 2.03
CA GLN A 57 27.43 8.93 0.77
C GLN A 57 26.84 9.78 -0.36
N ARG A 58 27.70 10.56 -1.01
CA ARG A 58 27.43 11.30 -2.24
C ARG A 58 26.94 10.30 -3.29
N VAL A 59 25.66 10.36 -3.63
CA VAL A 59 25.08 9.57 -4.71
C VAL A 59 25.74 10.05 -6.01
N SER A 60 26.56 9.19 -6.59
CA SER A 60 27.12 9.38 -7.93
C SER A 60 25.97 9.53 -8.93
N GLU A 61 26.01 10.59 -9.73
CA GLU A 61 25.10 10.86 -10.83
C GLU A 61 24.99 9.62 -11.74
N SER A 62 23.86 8.94 -11.66
CA SER A 62 23.56 7.80 -12.52
C SER A 62 23.06 8.30 -13.88
N ASN A 63 23.77 7.84 -14.90
CA ASN A 63 23.44 7.78 -16.33
C ASN A 63 21.92 7.84 -16.66
N PRO A 64 21.45 8.71 -17.58
CA PRO A 64 20.05 8.76 -18.00
C PRO A 64 19.74 7.66 -19.01
N GLU A 65 19.78 6.39 -18.60
CA GLU A 65 19.34 5.28 -19.44
C GLU A 65 18.33 4.38 -18.72
N LEU A 66 17.23 4.13 -19.46
CA LEU A 66 16.12 3.22 -19.17
C LEU A 66 15.10 3.68 -18.13
N VAL A 67 14.21 4.58 -18.56
CA VAL A 67 12.85 4.67 -18.00
C VAL A 67 12.12 3.35 -18.34
N PRO A 68 11.67 2.53 -17.36
CA PRO A 68 10.94 1.31 -17.66
C PRO A 68 9.60 1.64 -18.33
N ALA A 69 9.37 1.09 -19.52
CA ALA A 69 8.10 1.20 -20.24
C ALA A 69 6.96 0.60 -19.39
N ASN A 70 6.15 1.45 -18.75
CA ASN A 70 4.99 1.05 -17.99
C ASN A 70 3.81 0.74 -18.94
N TRP A 71 3.44 -0.53 -19.04
CA TRP A 71 2.36 -0.99 -19.91
C TRP A 71 0.98 -0.63 -19.32
N TYR A 72 0.24 0.23 -20.03
CA TYR A 72 -1.20 0.43 -19.84
C TYR A 72 -1.96 -0.12 -21.06
N THR A 73 -2.91 -1.01 -20.86
CA THR A 73 -3.87 -1.40 -21.89
C THR A 73 -5.06 -0.43 -21.84
N GLY A 74 -5.13 0.47 -22.83
CA GLY A 74 -6.22 1.42 -23.01
C GLY A 74 -7.57 0.73 -23.18
N ARG A 75 -8.63 1.31 -22.60
CA ARG A 75 -10.03 0.99 -22.92
C ARG A 75 -10.41 1.84 -24.14
N LYS A 76 -11.24 1.32 -25.06
CA LYS A 76 -11.80 2.10 -26.17
C LYS A 76 -12.58 3.30 -25.63
N LEU A 77 -12.33 4.48 -26.19
CA LEU A 77 -12.94 5.75 -25.83
C LEU A 77 -14.00 6.11 -26.88
N ASN A 78 -15.13 6.65 -26.43
CA ASN A 78 -16.09 7.36 -27.27
C ASN A 78 -15.82 8.86 -27.08
N ALA A 79 -15.77 9.61 -28.18
CA ALA A 79 -15.38 11.02 -28.23
C ALA A 79 -16.55 11.84 -28.78
N ASP A 80 -16.84 12.96 -28.12
CA ASP A 80 -17.51 14.11 -28.70
C ASP A 80 -16.90 15.38 -28.05
N GLU A 81 -16.78 16.43 -28.86
CA GLU A 81 -16.39 17.82 -28.51
C GLU A 81 -14.89 18.11 -28.23
N ASP A 82 -14.09 18.30 -29.29
CA ASP A 82 -13.05 19.35 -29.39
C ASP A 82 -12.18 19.18 -30.65
N GLY A 83 -12.74 19.41 -31.85
CA GLY A 83 -11.99 19.73 -33.11
C GLY A 83 -10.93 18.73 -33.64
N PHE A 84 -10.55 17.73 -32.86
CA PHE A 84 -9.79 16.57 -33.23
C PHE A 84 -10.81 15.66 -33.90
N LYS A 85 -10.79 15.56 -35.24
CA LYS A 85 -11.43 14.44 -35.91
C LYS A 85 -10.71 13.19 -35.42
N ASP A 86 -11.23 12.61 -34.34
CA ASP A 86 -10.69 11.44 -33.69
C ASP A 86 -10.79 10.31 -34.71
N LYS A 87 -9.70 10.08 -35.45
CA LYS A 87 -9.54 8.85 -36.21
C LYS A 87 -9.59 7.77 -35.16
N SER A 88 -10.74 7.12 -35.01
CA SER A 88 -10.95 6.03 -34.08
C SER A 88 -9.74 5.13 -34.12
N LEU A 89 -8.99 5.05 -33.02
CA LEU A 89 -7.79 4.23 -32.96
C LEU A 89 -8.11 2.83 -33.49
N SER A 90 -7.24 2.31 -34.35
CA SER A 90 -7.38 0.92 -34.78
C SER A 90 -7.30 0.01 -33.54
N ILE A 91 -7.81 -1.22 -33.64
CA ILE A 91 -7.73 -2.18 -32.53
C ILE A 91 -6.29 -2.46 -32.08
N ASP A 92 -5.34 -2.20 -32.96
CA ASP A 92 -3.90 -2.40 -32.79
C ASP A 92 -3.18 -1.14 -32.27
N GLN A 93 -3.90 -0.02 -32.14
CA GLN A 93 -3.35 1.23 -31.66
C GLN A 93 -3.79 1.54 -30.22
N ARG A 94 -2.85 2.01 -29.40
CA ARG A 94 -3.14 2.53 -28.06
C ARG A 94 -2.23 3.70 -27.72
N TYR A 95 -2.76 4.68 -26.99
CA TYR A 95 -1.92 5.70 -26.37
C TYR A 95 -1.37 5.22 -25.03
N VAL A 96 -0.08 5.44 -24.81
CA VAL A 96 0.58 5.29 -23.52
C VAL A 96 1.07 6.65 -23.05
N ALA A 97 0.86 6.91 -21.78
CA ALA A 97 1.14 8.17 -21.14
C ALA A 97 2.28 8.02 -20.16
N TYR A 98 3.21 8.95 -20.20
CA TYR A 98 4.27 9.05 -19.22
C TYR A 98 4.30 10.48 -18.72
N SER A 99 4.32 10.62 -17.41
CA SER A 99 4.42 11.92 -16.77
C SER A 99 5.56 11.93 -15.77
N GLN A 100 6.13 13.11 -15.56
CA GLN A 100 7.17 13.35 -14.56
C GLN A 100 7.14 14.82 -14.14
N LEU A 101 7.48 15.08 -12.87
CA LEU A 101 7.81 16.44 -12.46
C LEU A 101 9.17 16.81 -13.05
N ILE A 102 9.29 18.03 -13.54
CA ILE A 102 10.52 18.60 -14.09
C ILE A 102 10.77 19.98 -13.47
N GLY A 103 12.05 20.37 -13.44
CA GLY A 103 12.46 21.65 -12.86
C GLY A 103 12.54 21.61 -11.33
N PRO A 104 12.75 22.78 -10.70
CA PRO A 104 12.87 22.88 -9.26
C PRO A 104 11.52 22.59 -8.58
N ILE A 105 11.55 21.73 -7.57
CA ILE A 105 10.42 21.48 -6.69
C ILE A 105 10.49 22.46 -5.52
N ILE A 106 9.46 23.28 -5.39
CA ILE A 106 9.31 24.27 -4.31
C ILE A 106 8.08 23.92 -3.48
N ILE A 107 8.22 23.90 -2.16
CA ILE A 107 7.15 23.62 -1.21
C ILE A 107 6.81 24.90 -0.44
N THR A 108 5.55 25.33 -0.52
CA THR A 108 5.02 26.55 0.12
C THR A 108 4.09 26.22 1.31
N PHE A 109 3.95 27.17 2.25
CA PHE A 109 3.18 26.98 3.50
C PHE A 109 2.15 28.09 3.82
N ASN A 110 2.24 29.25 3.16
CA ASN A 110 1.44 30.43 3.47
C ASN A 110 0.57 30.94 2.30
N GLU A 111 0.39 30.13 1.26
CA GLU A 111 -0.48 30.45 0.13
C GLU A 111 -1.96 30.35 0.52
N LYS A 112 -2.83 31.06 -0.21
CA LYS A 112 -4.28 31.11 0.07
C LYS A 112 -4.91 29.71 0.17
N SER A 113 -4.48 28.76 -0.66
CA SER A 113 -4.97 27.39 -0.67
C SER A 113 -4.55 26.60 0.58
N GLU A 114 -3.35 26.84 1.11
CA GLU A 114 -2.83 26.22 2.33
C GLU A 114 -3.55 26.78 3.56
N LEU A 115 -3.71 28.09 3.63
CA LEU A 115 -4.46 28.77 4.69
C LEU A 115 -5.93 28.32 4.73
N PHE A 116 -6.55 28.11 3.57
CA PHE A 116 -7.89 27.55 3.48
C PHE A 116 -7.93 26.11 4.02
N ARG A 117 -6.99 25.25 3.61
CA ARG A 117 -6.90 23.86 4.09
C ARG A 117 -6.62 23.76 5.59
N ALA A 118 -5.82 24.67 6.14
CA ALA A 118 -5.56 24.74 7.57
C ALA A 118 -6.84 25.01 8.37
N LYS A 119 -7.75 25.84 7.81
CA LYS A 119 -9.02 26.20 8.44
C LYS A 119 -10.14 25.18 8.21
N SER A 120 -10.08 24.40 7.14
CA SER A 120 -11.17 23.51 6.70
C SER A 120 -11.30 22.21 7.49
N LYS A 121 -10.39 21.93 8.44
CA LYS A 121 -10.37 20.70 9.27
C LYS A 121 -10.41 19.42 8.42
N ILE A 122 -9.79 19.44 7.24
CA ILE A 122 -9.72 18.27 6.33
C ILE A 122 -8.81 17.16 6.88
N LEU A 123 -7.76 17.54 7.63
CA LEU A 123 -6.84 16.61 8.26
C LEU A 123 -7.57 15.80 9.35
N PRO A 124 -7.65 14.45 9.25
CA PRO A 124 -8.20 13.64 10.33
C PRO A 124 -7.29 13.66 11.55
N GLU A 125 -7.84 13.43 12.74
CA GLU A 125 -7.07 13.37 14.00
C GLU A 125 -6.05 12.22 14.03
N SER A 126 -6.46 11.07 13.48
CA SER A 126 -5.62 9.88 13.28
C SER A 126 -5.83 9.29 11.89
N PHE A 127 -4.78 8.72 11.33
CA PHE A 127 -4.86 7.81 10.20
C PHE A 127 -4.95 6.37 10.69
N TRP A 128 -5.65 5.54 9.94
CA TRP A 128 -5.87 4.14 10.29
C TRP A 128 -5.34 3.26 9.18
N ARG A 129 -4.39 2.39 9.49
CA ARG A 129 -3.74 1.54 8.50
C ARG A 129 -4.07 0.08 8.77
N THR A 130 -4.77 -0.55 7.85
CA THR A 130 -4.90 -2.01 7.82
C THR A 130 -3.63 -2.63 7.25
N PHE A 131 -3.11 -3.66 7.91
CA PHE A 131 -1.96 -4.43 7.43
C PHE A 131 -2.08 -5.90 7.86
N HIS A 132 -1.27 -6.76 7.24
CA HIS A 132 -1.24 -8.20 7.47
C HIS A 132 0.08 -8.79 6.94
N GLU A 133 0.33 -10.07 7.19
CA GLU A 133 1.60 -10.78 6.92
C GLU A 133 2.11 -10.74 5.46
N THR A 134 1.19 -10.59 4.51
CA THR A 134 1.45 -10.63 3.06
C THR A 134 1.35 -9.23 2.45
N SER A 135 1.26 -8.20 3.29
CA SER A 135 1.26 -6.82 2.86
C SER A 135 2.52 -6.49 2.07
N ILE A 136 2.36 -5.65 1.05
CA ILE A 136 3.48 -5.22 0.19
C ILE A 136 4.44 -4.29 0.96
N THR A 137 3.93 -3.53 1.92
CA THR A 137 4.68 -2.62 2.80
C THR A 137 5.29 -3.42 3.95
N LEU A 138 6.56 -3.17 4.26
CA LEU A 138 7.22 -3.74 5.43
C LEU A 138 6.62 -3.14 6.71
N SER A 139 6.51 -3.93 7.77
CA SER A 139 5.93 -3.53 9.06
C SER A 139 6.77 -4.05 10.21
N SER A 140 7.02 -3.23 11.23
CA SER A 140 7.68 -3.67 12.47
C SER A 140 6.79 -4.52 13.37
N TYR A 141 5.48 -4.55 13.09
CA TYR A 141 4.46 -5.28 13.85
C TYR A 141 4.11 -6.64 13.22
N VAL A 142 4.92 -7.09 12.27
CA VAL A 142 4.83 -8.42 11.66
C VAL A 142 6.17 -9.10 11.90
N SER A 143 6.15 -10.32 12.44
CA SER A 143 7.39 -11.02 12.74
C SER A 143 8.19 -11.30 11.46
N LYS A 144 9.52 -11.23 11.56
CA LYS A 144 10.43 -11.40 10.42
C LYS A 144 10.23 -12.76 9.72
N GLU A 145 9.91 -13.79 10.49
CA GLU A 145 9.68 -15.15 10.02
C GLU A 145 8.40 -15.30 9.19
N THR A 146 7.43 -14.42 9.41
CA THR A 146 6.08 -14.55 8.84
C THR A 146 5.82 -13.64 7.66
N HIS A 147 6.62 -12.58 7.54
CA HIS A 147 6.52 -11.67 6.43
C HIS A 147 7.14 -12.30 5.17
N ILE A 148 6.30 -12.66 4.19
CA ILE A 148 6.72 -13.39 2.97
C ILE A 148 7.96 -12.76 2.31
N LYS A 149 8.02 -11.43 2.25
CA LYS A 149 9.15 -10.73 1.63
C LYS A 149 10.46 -10.79 2.41
N HIS A 150 10.43 -10.86 3.75
CA HIS A 150 11.66 -11.05 4.53
C HIS A 150 12.20 -12.46 4.31
N ARG A 151 11.31 -13.44 4.11
CA ARG A 151 11.69 -14.82 3.76
C ARG A 151 12.30 -14.90 2.35
N GLU A 152 11.71 -14.23 1.38
CA GLU A 152 12.17 -14.24 -0.03
C GLU A 152 13.36 -13.30 -0.28
N GLN A 153 13.46 -12.20 0.45
CA GLN A 153 14.50 -11.18 0.33
C GLN A 153 15.01 -10.79 1.72
N PRO A 154 15.90 -11.60 2.34
CA PRO A 154 16.38 -11.37 3.71
C PRO A 154 17.11 -10.03 3.92
N HIS A 155 17.58 -9.43 2.84
CA HIS A 155 18.22 -8.11 2.84
C HIS A 155 17.23 -6.95 2.92
N LEU A 156 15.95 -7.14 2.56
CA LEU A 156 14.92 -6.15 2.80
C LEU A 156 14.66 -6.11 4.30
N LYS A 157 15.31 -5.18 5.01
CA LYS A 157 15.09 -4.91 6.42
C LYS A 157 14.34 -3.58 6.54
N ILE A 158 13.27 -3.59 7.34
CA ILE A 158 12.68 -2.33 7.79
C ILE A 158 13.70 -1.65 8.71
N ASP A 159 13.82 -0.33 8.59
CA ASP A 159 14.61 0.45 9.56
C ASP A 159 13.99 0.33 10.96
N ASP A 160 14.81 0.20 11.99
CA ASP A 160 14.33 -0.02 13.36
C ASP A 160 13.49 1.14 13.90
N GLN A 161 13.64 2.36 13.34
CA GLN A 161 12.84 3.53 13.71
C GLN A 161 11.50 3.60 12.96
N ASN A 162 11.32 2.81 11.90
CA ASN A 162 10.11 2.80 11.09
C ASN A 162 9.10 1.77 11.60
N ALA A 163 7.85 2.20 11.74
CA ALA A 163 6.72 1.29 11.93
C ALA A 163 6.30 0.66 10.60
N PHE A 164 6.29 1.46 9.54
CA PHE A 164 5.96 1.01 8.19
C PHE A 164 6.94 1.60 7.18
N GLN A 165 7.31 0.78 6.19
CA GLN A 165 8.23 1.21 5.12
C GLN A 165 7.78 0.65 3.77
N SER A 166 7.60 1.53 2.80
CA SER A 166 7.35 1.14 1.43
C SER A 166 8.56 0.43 0.85
N VAL A 167 8.33 -0.60 0.03
CA VAL A 167 9.44 -1.33 -0.61
C VAL A 167 10.09 -0.49 -1.72
N GLY A 168 9.31 0.34 -2.41
CA GLY A 168 9.86 1.33 -3.33
C GLY A 168 10.40 2.54 -2.56
N LYS A 169 11.56 3.06 -2.98
CA LYS A 169 12.02 4.39 -2.55
C LYS A 169 11.12 5.44 -3.19
N PHE A 170 10.65 6.40 -2.39
CA PHE A 170 9.86 7.50 -2.89
C PHE A 170 10.77 8.55 -3.55
N LEU A 171 10.46 8.88 -4.80
CA LEU A 171 11.16 9.90 -5.59
C LEU A 171 10.13 10.89 -6.14
N PRO A 172 10.02 12.13 -5.62
CA PRO A 172 8.98 13.08 -5.99
C PRO A 172 8.78 13.20 -7.51
N GLN A 173 9.87 13.32 -8.27
CA GLN A 173 9.83 13.56 -9.72
C GLN A 173 9.12 12.46 -10.49
N SER A 174 9.30 11.22 -10.08
CA SER A 174 8.72 10.06 -10.78
C SER A 174 7.43 9.58 -10.13
N ASP A 175 7.31 9.68 -8.81
CA ASP A 175 6.21 9.11 -8.06
C ASP A 175 5.02 10.03 -7.92
N LEU A 176 5.18 11.36 -7.80
CA LEU A 176 4.08 12.33 -7.73
C LEU A 176 3.44 12.59 -9.10
N THR A 177 3.08 11.49 -9.75
CA THR A 177 2.47 11.44 -11.07
C THR A 177 1.15 10.69 -10.96
N ARG A 178 0.18 11.09 -11.77
CA ARG A 178 -1.14 10.44 -11.81
C ARG A 178 -1.02 8.93 -11.99
N GLU A 179 -0.16 8.51 -12.91
CA GLU A 179 0.04 7.12 -13.29
C GLU A 179 0.57 6.28 -12.12
N ARG A 180 1.52 6.81 -11.34
CA ARG A 180 2.09 6.08 -10.20
C ARG A 180 1.13 6.01 -9.02
N ILE A 181 0.37 7.07 -8.76
CA ILE A 181 -0.67 7.11 -7.73
C ILE A 181 -1.83 6.16 -8.09
N ASP A 182 -2.37 6.25 -9.30
CA ASP A 182 -3.46 5.36 -9.77
C ASP A 182 -3.04 3.89 -9.75
N ARG A 183 -1.79 3.60 -10.10
CA ARG A 183 -1.21 2.26 -10.03
C ARG A 183 -1.15 1.74 -8.59
N HIS A 184 -0.79 2.56 -7.61
CA HIS A 184 -0.80 2.15 -6.20
C HIS A 184 -2.21 1.81 -5.73
N LEU A 185 -3.19 2.63 -6.09
CA LEU A 185 -4.59 2.48 -5.67
C LEU A 185 -5.29 1.30 -6.38
N SER A 186 -4.79 0.91 -7.55
CA SER A 186 -5.27 -0.25 -8.31
C SER A 186 -4.63 -1.56 -7.83
N TRP A 187 -5.39 -2.41 -7.14
CA TRP A 187 -4.91 -3.68 -6.59
C TRP A 187 -4.14 -4.56 -7.60
N ASN A 188 -4.72 -4.76 -8.80
CA ASN A 188 -4.16 -5.65 -9.82
C ASN A 188 -2.97 -5.04 -10.60
N LYS A 189 -2.49 -3.83 -10.25
CA LYS A 189 -1.43 -3.12 -10.98
C LYS A 189 -0.15 -2.91 -10.15
N LYS A 190 -0.02 -3.56 -9.00
CA LYS A 190 1.12 -3.39 -8.06
C LYS A 190 2.39 -4.19 -8.44
N ARG A 191 2.72 -4.30 -9.73
CA ARG A 191 3.89 -5.08 -10.22
C ARG A 191 5.24 -4.49 -9.78
N HIS A 192 5.40 -3.16 -9.89
CA HIS A 192 6.56 -2.48 -9.33
C HIS A 192 6.34 -2.19 -7.84
N PRO A 193 7.39 -2.26 -7.00
CA PRO A 193 7.31 -1.81 -5.62
C PRO A 193 6.66 -0.43 -5.56
N SER A 194 5.64 -0.31 -4.71
CA SER A 194 5.07 0.99 -4.47
C SER A 194 5.91 1.72 -3.45
N SER A 195 6.07 3.02 -3.65
CA SER A 195 6.66 3.99 -2.72
C SER A 195 5.63 4.64 -1.78
N TYR A 196 4.40 4.12 -1.77
CA TYR A 196 3.30 4.64 -0.98
C TYR A 196 2.85 3.65 0.08
N ILE A 197 2.39 4.21 1.19
CA ILE A 197 1.77 3.49 2.31
C ILE A 197 0.33 4.00 2.43
N SER A 198 -0.63 3.15 2.05
CA SER A 198 -2.07 3.47 2.14
C SER A 198 -2.57 3.45 3.58
N THR A 199 -3.38 4.44 3.92
CA THR A 199 -4.06 4.62 5.21
C THR A 199 -5.46 5.19 4.98
N PHE A 200 -6.31 5.18 6.00
CA PHE A 200 -7.68 5.67 5.95
C PHE A 200 -7.91 6.79 6.95
N LYS A 201 -8.74 7.77 6.59
CA LYS A 201 -9.10 8.90 7.46
C LYS A 201 -9.94 8.52 8.67
N ASN A 202 -10.53 7.32 8.69
CA ASN A 202 -11.37 6.85 9.80
C ASN A 202 -11.28 5.33 9.98
N LEU A 203 -11.57 4.90 11.20
CA LEU A 203 -11.51 3.50 11.62
C LEU A 203 -12.52 2.62 10.86
N THR A 204 -13.70 3.15 10.52
CA THR A 204 -14.74 2.38 9.81
C THR A 204 -14.26 1.86 8.46
N GLU A 205 -13.58 2.69 7.66
CA GLU A 205 -13.04 2.27 6.37
C GLU A 205 -11.87 1.29 6.54
N ALA A 206 -11.03 1.48 7.56
CA ALA A 206 -9.98 0.52 7.90
C ALA A 206 -10.54 -0.84 8.34
N LYS A 207 -11.64 -0.87 9.12
CA LYS A 207 -12.35 -2.11 9.49
C LYS A 207 -12.95 -2.82 8.28
N LYS A 208 -13.59 -2.08 7.36
CA LYS A 208 -14.07 -2.64 6.08
C LYS A 208 -12.93 -3.28 5.30
N ARG A 209 -11.76 -2.61 5.25
CA ARG A 209 -10.57 -3.15 4.57
C ARG A 209 -10.01 -4.38 5.28
N ALA A 210 -9.98 -4.39 6.62
CA ALA A 210 -9.56 -5.55 7.41
C ALA A 210 -10.46 -6.76 7.15
N LYS A 211 -11.78 -6.56 7.19
CA LYS A 211 -12.76 -7.60 6.85
C LYS A 211 -12.56 -8.15 5.44
N PHE A 212 -12.37 -7.28 4.45
CA PHE A 212 -12.07 -7.69 3.09
C PHE A 212 -10.80 -8.54 2.99
N HIS A 213 -9.71 -8.14 3.65
CA HIS A 213 -8.47 -8.93 3.67
C HIS A 213 -8.62 -10.29 4.34
N TYR A 214 -9.50 -10.37 5.35
CA TYR A 214 -9.72 -11.59 6.12
C TYR A 214 -10.67 -12.59 5.45
N HIS A 215 -11.68 -12.11 4.70
CA HIS A 215 -12.74 -12.99 4.17
C HIS A 215 -12.82 -13.04 2.65
N ASP A 216 -12.57 -11.92 1.98
CA ASP A 216 -12.97 -11.74 0.56
C ASP A 216 -11.76 -11.63 -0.39
N SER A 217 -10.55 -11.45 0.15
CA SER A 217 -9.33 -11.32 -0.63
C SER A 217 -8.91 -12.66 -1.24
N GLN A 218 -8.38 -12.63 -2.47
CA GLN A 218 -7.76 -13.82 -3.09
C GLN A 218 -6.56 -14.33 -2.31
N CYS A 219 -5.85 -13.42 -1.63
CA CYS A 219 -4.81 -13.75 -0.67
C CYS A 219 -5.36 -13.38 0.70
N VAL A 220 -5.94 -14.37 1.38
CA VAL A 220 -6.54 -14.21 2.71
C VAL A 220 -5.42 -13.89 3.70
N GLY A 221 -5.53 -12.77 4.40
CA GLY A 221 -4.67 -12.46 5.54
C GLY A 221 -5.25 -13.11 6.79
N HIS A 222 -4.49 -13.96 7.47
CA HIS A 222 -4.92 -14.55 8.74
C HIS A 222 -4.55 -13.65 9.92
N ARG A 223 -3.49 -12.84 9.79
CA ARG A 223 -2.94 -12.00 10.86
C ARG A 223 -3.18 -10.54 10.54
N VAL A 224 -4.45 -10.18 10.49
CA VAL A 224 -4.87 -8.82 10.13
C VAL A 224 -4.87 -7.95 11.38
N SER A 225 -4.26 -6.77 11.26
CA SER A 225 -4.26 -5.75 12.31
C SER A 225 -4.56 -4.38 11.71
N ILE A 226 -4.96 -3.45 12.56
CA ILE A 226 -5.12 -2.03 12.23
C ILE A 226 -4.22 -1.22 13.16
N ALA A 227 -3.35 -0.40 12.59
CA ALA A 227 -2.58 0.59 13.34
C ALA A 227 -3.28 1.95 13.32
N GLU A 228 -3.32 2.60 14.48
CA GLU A 228 -3.64 4.02 14.61
C GLU A 228 -2.37 4.85 14.51
N ILE A 229 -2.37 5.87 13.66
CA ILE A 229 -1.20 6.68 13.34
C ILE A 229 -1.57 8.15 13.55
N ARG A 230 -0.81 8.83 14.41
CA ARG A 230 -1.04 10.23 14.78
C ARG A 230 -0.77 11.15 13.59
N SER A 231 -1.75 11.98 13.26
CA SER A 231 -1.59 13.04 12.26
C SER A 231 -1.05 14.35 12.86
N HIS A 232 -0.96 14.43 14.19
CA HIS A 232 -0.58 15.65 14.91
C HIS A 232 0.72 16.27 14.37
N GLY A 233 0.71 17.59 14.20
CA GLY A 233 1.84 18.33 13.67
C GLY A 233 1.96 18.29 12.15
N LEU A 234 1.08 17.59 11.42
CA LEU A 234 0.97 17.81 9.98
C LEU A 234 0.33 19.16 9.69
N VAL A 235 0.90 19.86 8.71
CA VAL A 235 0.41 21.15 8.22
C VAL A 235 0.23 21.08 6.70
N PRO A 236 -0.76 21.78 6.14
CA PRO A 236 -0.96 21.79 4.71
C PRO A 236 0.17 22.56 4.03
N ALA A 237 0.67 22.01 2.93
CA ALA A 237 1.68 22.64 2.09
C ALA A 237 1.37 22.36 0.61
N THR A 238 1.87 23.18 -0.31
CA THR A 238 1.69 22.97 -1.75
C THR A 238 3.05 22.72 -2.37
N LEU A 239 3.16 21.62 -3.10
CA LEU A 239 4.31 21.36 -3.95
C LEU A 239 4.07 21.99 -5.32
N ARG A 240 4.97 22.88 -5.73
CA ARG A 240 4.92 23.64 -6.97
C ARG A 240 6.12 23.25 -7.84
N THR A 241 5.85 22.92 -9.09
CA THR A 241 6.86 22.47 -10.06
C THR A 241 6.27 22.50 -11.46
N SER A 242 7.11 22.35 -12.47
CA SER A 242 6.64 22.03 -13.82
C SER A 242 6.38 20.52 -13.97
N TYR A 243 5.38 20.15 -14.76
CA TYR A 243 4.90 18.80 -15.00
C TYR A 243 4.98 18.53 -16.50
N ARG A 244 5.77 17.53 -16.88
CA ARG A 244 5.92 17.09 -18.27
C ARG A 244 5.09 15.84 -18.49
N THR A 245 4.28 15.84 -19.55
CA THR A 245 3.56 14.66 -20.01
C THR A 245 3.90 14.38 -21.46
N ALA A 246 4.34 13.15 -21.71
CA ALA A 246 4.56 12.59 -23.03
C ALA A 246 3.48 11.55 -23.32
N MET A 247 2.85 11.65 -24.50
CA MET A 247 1.89 10.68 -25.02
C MET A 247 2.50 9.97 -26.21
N GLU A 248 2.66 8.65 -26.11
CA GLU A 248 3.16 7.80 -27.17
C GLU A 248 2.03 7.01 -27.81
N LEU A 249 1.91 7.04 -29.13
CA LEU A 249 1.07 6.09 -29.87
C LEU A 249 1.84 4.77 -30.07
N HIS A 250 1.36 3.71 -29.45
CA HIS A 250 1.85 2.35 -29.64
C HIS A 250 0.96 1.66 -30.66
N GLU A 251 1.53 1.26 -31.80
CA GLU A 251 0.85 0.51 -32.84
C GLU A 251 1.42 -0.90 -32.90
N LYS A 252 0.56 -1.91 -32.83
CA LYS A 252 0.92 -3.31 -32.90
C LYS A 252 1.06 -3.71 -34.37
N PHE A 253 2.24 -4.17 -34.75
CA PHE A 253 2.53 -4.74 -36.06
C PHE A 253 2.59 -6.26 -35.92
N GLU A 254 1.87 -6.98 -36.79
CA GLU A 254 1.96 -8.44 -36.85
C GLU A 254 3.42 -8.86 -37.13
N GLY A 255 3.92 -9.80 -36.34
CA GLY A 255 5.29 -10.35 -36.48
C GLY A 255 6.43 -9.49 -35.94
N VAL A 256 6.24 -8.18 -35.69
CA VAL A 256 7.34 -7.26 -35.32
C VAL A 256 7.18 -6.66 -33.92
N GLY A 257 6.01 -6.79 -33.29
CA GLY A 257 5.74 -6.23 -31.96
C GLY A 257 5.15 -4.83 -32.02
N PHE A 258 5.52 -3.94 -31.10
CA PHE A 258 4.99 -2.57 -31.06
C PHE A 258 5.97 -1.60 -31.71
N LYS A 259 5.47 -0.77 -32.63
CA LYS A 259 6.19 0.39 -33.16
C LYS A 259 5.64 1.67 -32.52
N TYR A 260 6.55 2.58 -32.21
CA TYR A 260 6.27 3.87 -31.60
C TYR A 260 6.36 4.93 -32.70
N GLN A 261 5.28 5.69 -32.93
CA GLN A 261 5.24 6.59 -34.10
C GLN A 261 4.95 8.05 -33.78
N PHE A 262 4.44 8.37 -32.59
CA PHE A 262 4.06 9.75 -32.28
C PHE A 262 4.22 10.03 -30.79
N THR A 263 5.04 11.03 -30.46
CA THR A 263 5.20 11.53 -29.10
C THR A 263 4.73 12.97 -29.02
N LYS A 264 3.54 13.20 -28.47
CA LYS A 264 3.14 14.56 -28.08
C LYS A 264 3.69 14.86 -26.70
N CYS A 265 4.42 15.95 -26.58
CA CYS A 265 4.94 16.42 -25.29
C CYS A 265 4.23 17.72 -24.89
N MET A 266 3.79 17.80 -23.65
CA MET A 266 3.24 19.01 -23.06
C MET A 266 3.90 19.26 -21.71
N THR A 267 4.15 20.54 -21.42
CA THR A 267 4.70 21.01 -20.15
C THR A 267 3.76 22.07 -19.60
N ARG A 268 3.54 22.05 -18.29
CA ARG A 268 2.75 23.06 -17.58
C ARG A 268 3.17 23.09 -16.12
N ASP A 269 2.82 24.15 -15.41
CA ASP A 269 3.02 24.18 -13.96
C ASP A 269 1.86 23.49 -13.24
N VAL A 270 2.18 22.85 -12.12
CA VAL A 270 1.21 22.16 -11.28
C VAL A 270 1.41 22.51 -9.81
N ASN A 271 0.29 22.57 -9.11
CA ASN A 271 0.22 22.72 -7.67
C ASN A 271 -0.36 21.43 -7.07
N ILE A 272 0.46 20.71 -6.31
CA ILE A 272 0.08 19.43 -5.70
C ILE A 272 -0.15 19.65 -4.20
N PRO A 273 -1.38 19.44 -3.69
CA PRO A 273 -1.65 19.54 -2.27
C PRO A 273 -0.97 18.39 -1.53
N ILE A 274 -0.10 18.74 -0.59
CA ILE A 274 0.59 17.81 0.30
C ILE A 274 0.38 18.21 1.75
N TRP A 275 0.78 17.33 2.66
CA TRP A 275 0.87 17.60 4.10
C TRP A 275 2.23 17.13 4.59
N VAL A 276 2.92 17.97 5.36
CA VAL A 276 4.25 17.69 5.92
C VAL A 276 4.29 18.08 7.39
N ARG A 277 5.31 17.65 8.14
CA ARG A 277 5.42 17.99 9.57
C ARG A 277 5.78 19.45 9.75
N LYS A 278 5.22 20.07 10.78
CA LYS A 278 5.51 21.46 11.19
C LYS A 278 7.00 21.69 11.47
N THR A 279 7.74 20.65 11.82
CA THR A 279 9.18 20.70 12.11
C THR A 279 10.02 21.13 10.91
N ILE A 280 9.56 20.94 9.67
CA ILE A 280 10.27 21.39 8.47
C ILE A 280 9.82 22.78 7.99
N VAL A 281 8.83 23.40 8.64
CA VAL A 281 8.36 24.73 8.27
C VAL A 281 9.31 25.77 8.85
N PRO A 282 9.95 26.61 8.02
CA PRO A 282 10.76 27.72 8.50
C PRO A 282 9.95 28.66 9.41
N THR A 283 10.61 29.31 10.37
CA THR A 283 9.94 30.23 11.31
C THR A 283 9.23 31.40 10.61
N ASP A 284 9.81 31.87 9.50
CA ASP A 284 9.25 32.92 8.65
C ASP A 284 8.23 32.39 7.62
N GLN A 285 7.94 31.08 7.64
CA GLN A 285 7.08 30.37 6.69
C GLN A 285 7.53 30.49 5.23
N SER A 286 8.82 30.76 5.00
CA SER A 286 9.40 30.77 3.66
C SER A 286 9.27 29.41 2.99
N ALA A 287 9.27 29.44 1.65
CA ALA A 287 9.24 28.24 0.85
C ALA A 287 10.55 27.45 0.99
N ILE A 288 10.46 26.12 0.90
CA ILE A 288 11.63 25.24 0.92
C ILE A 288 11.77 24.49 -0.40
N THR A 289 12.99 24.06 -0.70
CA THR A 289 13.32 23.20 -1.83
C THR A 289 13.12 21.72 -1.49
N GLU A 290 13.05 20.87 -2.51
CA GLU A 290 13.09 19.42 -2.32
C GLU A 290 14.32 18.95 -1.55
N ALA A 291 15.50 19.53 -1.81
CA ALA A 291 16.74 19.13 -1.12
C ALA A 291 16.63 19.36 0.40
N GLN A 292 16.12 20.53 0.81
CA GLN A 292 15.87 20.85 2.22
C GLN A 292 14.83 19.91 2.85
N TRP A 293 13.77 19.56 2.11
CA TRP A 293 12.80 18.58 2.58
C TRP A 293 13.42 17.18 2.74
N LEU A 294 14.19 16.70 1.77
CA LEU A 294 14.87 15.40 1.84
C LEU A 294 15.85 15.33 3.00
N GLU A 295 16.63 16.40 3.22
CA GLU A 295 17.58 16.50 4.34
C GLU A 295 16.89 16.45 5.71
N SER A 296 15.66 16.97 5.81
CA SER A 296 14.89 16.95 7.05
C SER A 296 14.44 15.55 7.50
N GLY A 297 14.39 14.59 6.57
CA GLY A 297 13.85 13.24 6.83
C GLY A 297 12.36 13.20 7.22
N THR A 298 11.62 14.29 7.02
CA THR A 298 10.20 14.36 7.40
C THR A 298 9.30 13.64 6.41
N ASP A 299 8.19 13.08 6.92
CA ASP A 299 7.19 12.39 6.12
C ASP A 299 6.33 13.37 5.28
N MET A 300 5.96 12.92 4.08
CA MET A 300 5.03 13.63 3.20
C MET A 300 3.77 12.78 3.01
N TRP A 301 2.62 13.44 3.10
CA TRP A 301 1.30 12.81 2.99
C TRP A 301 0.46 13.43 1.89
N LEU A 302 -0.34 12.58 1.24
CA LEU A 302 -1.25 12.95 0.16
C LEU A 302 -2.67 12.53 0.52
N SER A 303 -3.62 13.46 0.42
CA SER A 303 -5.04 13.15 0.48
C SER A 303 -5.56 12.82 -0.91
N ILE A 304 -6.07 11.61 -1.13
CA ILE A 304 -6.67 11.24 -2.42
C ILE A 304 -7.85 12.15 -2.78
N ASN A 305 -8.57 12.64 -1.77
CA ASN A 305 -9.66 13.58 -2.01
C ASN A 305 -9.17 14.93 -2.54
N GLU A 306 -8.05 15.44 -2.03
CA GLU A 306 -7.48 16.72 -2.48
C GLU A 306 -6.80 16.58 -3.84
N LEU A 307 -6.09 15.48 -4.09
CA LEU A 307 -5.45 15.23 -5.37
C LEU A 307 -6.43 15.21 -6.56
N ARG A 308 -7.66 14.79 -6.34
CA ARG A 308 -8.72 14.83 -7.37
C ARG A 308 -9.11 16.23 -7.81
N LEU A 309 -8.88 17.22 -6.96
CA LEU A 309 -9.17 18.62 -7.21
C LEU A 309 -7.91 19.41 -7.60
N SER A 310 -6.78 18.72 -7.74
CA SER A 310 -5.49 19.34 -8.02
C SER A 310 -5.13 19.30 -9.49
N ASP A 311 -4.13 20.09 -9.85
CA ASP A 311 -3.73 20.28 -11.24
C ASP A 311 -3.29 18.97 -11.89
N ILE A 312 -2.78 17.97 -11.16
CA ILE A 312 -2.34 16.68 -11.72
C ILE A 312 -3.50 15.83 -12.28
N GLN A 313 -4.74 16.18 -11.99
CA GLN A 313 -5.92 15.54 -12.58
C GLN A 313 -6.07 15.87 -14.07
N ASP A 314 -5.83 17.13 -14.44
CA ASP A 314 -6.17 17.70 -15.75
C ASP A 314 -5.28 17.25 -16.91
N VAL A 315 -4.24 16.46 -16.62
CA VAL A 315 -3.24 16.01 -17.61
C VAL A 315 -3.87 15.28 -18.80
N MET A 316 -4.96 14.53 -18.59
CA MET A 316 -5.45 13.54 -19.56
C MET A 316 -6.94 13.57 -19.84
N CYS A 317 -7.71 14.39 -19.14
CA CYS A 317 -9.16 14.42 -19.32
C CYS A 317 -9.58 14.97 -20.70
N LYS A 318 -8.68 15.65 -21.43
CA LYS A 318 -8.92 16.14 -22.80
C LYS A 318 -8.86 15.05 -23.88
N TYR A 319 -8.36 13.85 -23.58
CA TYR A 319 -8.21 12.76 -24.57
C TYR A 319 -9.02 11.52 -24.19
N GLY A 320 -10.22 11.74 -23.66
CA GLY A 320 -11.15 10.68 -23.26
C GLY A 320 -11.36 10.61 -21.76
N SER A 321 -12.56 10.17 -21.37
CA SER A 321 -13.14 10.13 -20.01
C SER A 321 -12.38 9.27 -18.99
N ARG A 322 -11.07 9.50 -18.81
CA ARG A 322 -10.37 8.96 -17.65
C ARG A 322 -10.87 9.68 -16.41
N ASP A 323 -11.81 9.02 -15.74
CA ASP A 323 -12.30 9.29 -14.39
C ASP A 323 -11.21 9.84 -13.47
N ALA A 324 -11.62 10.69 -12.52
CA ALA A 324 -10.82 11.23 -11.42
C ALA A 324 -9.73 10.24 -10.92
N ILE A 325 -8.56 10.76 -10.53
CA ILE A 325 -7.50 10.02 -9.84
C ILE A 325 -8.19 9.17 -8.77
N ALA A 326 -7.94 7.87 -8.87
CA ALA A 326 -8.60 6.85 -8.08
C ALA A 326 -10.13 6.75 -8.24
N SER A 327 -10.63 5.51 -8.31
CA SER A 327 -12.08 5.22 -8.22
C SER A 327 -12.75 5.92 -7.02
N ARG A 328 -14.05 6.27 -7.12
CA ARG A 328 -14.79 6.96 -6.05
C ARG A 328 -14.66 6.28 -4.68
N ASN A 329 -14.34 4.98 -4.62
CA ASN A 329 -14.16 4.24 -3.38
C ASN A 329 -12.90 4.64 -2.57
N HIS A 330 -11.98 5.43 -3.13
CA HIS A 330 -10.76 5.88 -2.46
C HIS A 330 -10.87 7.28 -1.80
N ARG A 331 -12.08 7.87 -1.65
CA ARG A 331 -12.23 9.23 -1.05
C ARG A 331 -11.71 9.35 0.38
N CYS A 332 -11.64 8.24 1.09
CA CYS A 332 -11.21 8.20 2.49
C CYS A 332 -9.74 7.83 2.64
N GLU A 333 -9.05 7.55 1.53
CA GLU A 333 -7.68 7.04 1.52
C GLU A 333 -6.67 8.19 1.53
N TRP A 334 -5.60 7.99 2.30
CA TRP A 334 -4.45 8.88 2.40
C TRP A 334 -3.19 8.07 2.15
N LEU A 335 -2.21 8.66 1.47
CA LEU A 335 -0.94 8.01 1.15
C LEU A 335 0.18 8.69 1.90
N CYS A 336 0.93 7.94 2.69
CA CYS A 336 2.24 8.37 3.17
C CYS A 336 3.30 7.99 2.13
N CYS A 337 4.20 8.91 1.84
CA CYS A 337 5.29 8.75 0.87
C CYS A 337 6.53 8.19 1.57
N GLY A 338 6.90 6.94 1.30
CA GLY A 338 8.10 6.32 1.85
C GLY A 338 7.88 5.57 3.17
N THR A 339 7.94 6.27 4.30
CA THR A 339 8.03 5.64 5.64
C THR A 339 7.09 6.28 6.64
N ILE A 340 6.72 5.53 7.68
CA ILE A 340 5.99 6.02 8.85
C ILE A 340 6.80 5.63 10.10
N PRO A 341 7.34 6.60 10.84
CA PRO A 341 8.04 6.37 12.11
C PRO A 341 7.22 5.64 13.17
N LYS A 342 7.88 4.80 14.00
CA LYS A 342 7.25 4.13 15.15
C LYS A 342 6.68 5.13 16.16
N SER A 343 7.38 6.25 16.36
CA SER A 343 6.95 7.32 17.25
C SER A 343 5.57 7.89 16.89
N LEU A 344 5.05 7.69 15.68
CA LEU A 344 3.73 8.16 15.28
C LEU A 344 2.62 7.13 15.49
N VAL A 345 2.95 5.86 15.72
CA VAL A 345 1.93 4.83 15.94
C VAL A 345 1.45 4.91 17.38
N ASN A 346 0.15 5.13 17.56
CA ASN A 346 -0.47 5.21 18.88
C ASN A 346 -0.84 3.84 19.41
N SER A 347 -1.41 3.00 18.56
CA SER A 347 -1.89 1.66 18.93
C SER A 347 -1.88 0.72 17.72
N VAL A 348 -1.81 -0.58 18.00
CA VAL A 348 -1.99 -1.65 17.02
C VAL A 348 -3.05 -2.61 17.55
N MET A 349 -4.12 -2.78 16.79
CA MET A 349 -5.32 -3.51 17.19
C MET A 349 -5.48 -4.76 16.31
N PRO A 350 -5.55 -5.97 16.89
CA PRO A 350 -5.80 -7.17 16.11
C PRO A 350 -7.25 -7.25 15.63
N TYR A 351 -7.44 -7.70 14.39
CA TYR A 351 -8.73 -8.10 13.86
C TYR A 351 -8.77 -9.63 13.80
N ASP A 352 -9.61 -10.24 14.63
CA ASP A 352 -9.64 -11.70 14.83
C ASP A 352 -10.43 -12.46 13.75
N GLY A 353 -11.00 -11.73 12.79
CA GLY A 353 -11.90 -12.22 11.77
C GLY A 353 -13.35 -11.81 11.98
N LYS A 354 -13.75 -11.50 13.21
CA LYS A 354 -15.10 -11.05 13.58
C LYS A 354 -15.06 -9.63 14.11
N ASP A 355 -14.21 -9.40 15.10
CA ASP A 355 -14.16 -8.18 15.91
C ASP A 355 -12.77 -7.55 15.85
N LEU A 356 -12.73 -6.23 15.95
CA LEU A 356 -11.49 -5.48 16.14
C LEU A 356 -11.33 -5.21 17.64
N HIS A 357 -10.25 -5.69 18.22
CA HIS A 357 -9.96 -5.51 19.64
C HIS A 357 -9.15 -4.23 19.81
N ALA A 358 -9.78 -3.16 20.30
CA ALA A 358 -9.17 -1.84 20.36
C ALA A 358 -8.18 -1.68 21.53
N THR A 359 -8.39 -2.43 22.61
CA THR A 359 -7.62 -2.34 23.85
C THR A 359 -7.23 -3.74 24.32
N PRO A 360 -6.10 -3.88 25.03
CA PRO A 360 -5.78 -5.11 25.74
C PRO A 360 -6.93 -5.54 26.66
N SER A 361 -7.17 -6.84 26.72
CA SER A 361 -8.15 -7.46 27.61
C SER A 361 -7.60 -8.78 28.15
N ASP A 362 -8.25 -9.33 29.16
CA ASP A 362 -7.90 -10.64 29.73
C ASP A 362 -8.22 -11.79 28.75
N ILE A 363 -8.96 -11.51 27.68
CA ILE A 363 -9.33 -12.48 26.66
C ILE A 363 -8.15 -12.65 25.70
N ILE A 364 -7.71 -13.90 25.55
CA ILE A 364 -6.68 -14.26 24.58
C ILE A 364 -7.26 -14.12 23.16
N ILE A 365 -6.69 -13.20 22.38
CA ILE A 365 -7.15 -12.94 21.01
C ILE A 365 -6.42 -13.88 20.05
N ARG A 366 -7.18 -14.74 19.37
CA ARG A 366 -6.66 -15.67 18.34
C ARG A 366 -7.18 -15.32 16.95
N SER A 367 -6.43 -15.67 15.91
CA SER A 367 -6.95 -15.57 14.54
C SER A 367 -7.93 -16.72 14.25
N ARG A 368 -9.24 -16.42 14.13
CA ARG A 368 -10.30 -17.43 14.03
C ARG A 368 -10.27 -18.33 12.79
N ALA A 369 -9.84 -17.81 11.64
CA ALA A 369 -9.75 -18.55 10.38
C ALA A 369 -8.38 -19.19 10.14
N SER A 370 -7.39 -18.97 11.01
CA SER A 370 -6.09 -19.60 10.85
C SER A 370 -6.14 -21.04 11.34
N THR A 371 -5.55 -21.96 10.59
CA THR A 371 -5.33 -23.34 11.03
C THR A 371 -4.17 -23.46 12.01
N GLN A 372 -3.32 -22.43 12.10
CA GLN A 372 -2.17 -22.37 12.98
C GLN A 372 -2.51 -21.62 14.28
N PRO A 373 -1.83 -21.91 15.40
CA PRO A 373 -2.14 -21.37 16.71
C PRO A 373 -1.62 -19.93 16.90
N TRP A 374 -2.14 -19.00 16.09
CA TRP A 374 -1.78 -17.59 16.16
C TRP A 374 -2.58 -16.86 17.24
N VAL A 375 -1.85 -16.23 18.14
CA VAL A 375 -2.36 -15.38 19.22
C VAL A 375 -1.75 -14.00 19.09
N PHE A 376 -2.50 -12.95 19.40
CA PHE A 376 -1.96 -11.60 19.41
C PHE A 376 -1.26 -11.29 20.74
N ASN A 377 0.02 -10.94 20.68
CA ASN A 377 0.81 -10.47 21.80
C ASN A 377 0.71 -8.94 21.88
N TRP A 378 0.05 -8.44 22.93
CA TRP A 378 -0.15 -7.00 23.15
C TRP A 378 1.13 -6.24 23.49
N GLU A 379 2.07 -6.87 24.19
CA GLU A 379 3.36 -6.25 24.57
C GLU A 379 4.18 -5.90 23.33
N ASN A 380 4.27 -6.85 22.40
CA ASN A 380 4.98 -6.69 21.13
C ASN A 380 4.11 -6.10 20.02
N SER A 381 2.80 -5.96 20.25
CA SER A 381 1.82 -5.51 19.25
C SER A 381 1.85 -6.34 17.95
N MET A 382 2.02 -7.66 18.06
CA MET A 382 2.18 -8.55 16.90
C MET A 382 1.50 -9.90 17.09
N TRP A 383 1.23 -10.58 15.98
CA TRP A 383 0.74 -11.96 15.98
C TRP A 383 1.90 -12.95 16.15
N GLU A 384 1.78 -13.88 17.11
CA GLU A 384 2.79 -14.87 17.47
C GLU A 384 2.22 -16.29 17.48
N LEU A 385 3.06 -17.30 17.21
CA LEU A 385 2.69 -18.70 17.36
C LEU A 385 2.78 -19.07 18.84
N ASN A 386 1.64 -19.29 19.49
CA ASN A 386 1.58 -19.66 20.89
C ASN A 386 0.51 -20.74 21.11
N HIS A 387 0.93 -22.01 21.05
CA HIS A 387 0.02 -23.14 21.16
C HIS A 387 -0.68 -23.24 22.52
N PRO A 388 0.00 -23.07 23.69
CA PRO A 388 -0.67 -23.10 24.98
C PRO A 388 -1.78 -22.04 25.12
N GLN A 389 -1.48 -20.77 24.79
CA GLN A 389 -2.47 -19.70 24.86
C GLN A 389 -3.62 -19.89 23.86
N TYR A 390 -3.31 -20.39 22.67
CA TYR A 390 -4.33 -20.69 21.67
C TYR A 390 -5.33 -21.76 22.14
N THR A 391 -4.83 -22.86 22.72
CA THR A 391 -5.68 -23.92 23.30
C THR A 391 -6.52 -23.37 24.45
N GLN A 392 -5.95 -22.52 25.31
CA GLN A 392 -6.69 -21.85 26.38
C GLN A 392 -7.80 -20.97 25.83
N ALA A 393 -7.53 -20.18 24.78
CA ALA A 393 -8.54 -19.31 24.16
C ALA A 393 -9.71 -20.10 23.58
N ILE A 394 -9.44 -21.24 22.90
CA ILE A 394 -10.49 -22.14 22.41
C ILE A 394 -11.32 -22.69 23.56
N LYS A 395 -10.68 -23.15 24.64
CA LYS A 395 -11.38 -23.69 25.80
C LYS A 395 -12.32 -22.65 26.42
N SER A 396 -11.84 -21.44 26.67
CA SER A 396 -12.65 -20.34 27.20
C SER A 396 -13.81 -19.95 26.28
N GLU A 397 -13.60 -19.96 24.95
CA GLU A 397 -14.69 -19.72 23.99
C GLU A 397 -15.77 -20.82 24.00
N MET A 398 -15.39 -22.07 24.24
CA MET A 398 -16.33 -23.20 24.31
C MET A 398 -17.14 -23.17 25.61
N GLU A 399 -16.48 -22.89 26.74
CA GLU A 399 -17.11 -22.76 28.06
C GLU A 399 -18.14 -21.62 28.07
N GLY A 400 -17.79 -20.44 27.54
CA GLY A 400 -18.71 -19.30 27.48
C GLY A 400 -19.95 -19.51 26.60
N ARG A 401 -19.92 -20.46 25.64
CA ARG A 401 -21.12 -20.84 24.86
C ARG A 401 -22.06 -21.76 25.65
N GLN A 402 -21.49 -22.67 26.44
CA GLN A 402 -22.30 -23.59 27.25
C GLN A 402 -23.05 -22.88 28.37
N GLU A 403 -22.50 -21.78 28.89
CA GLU A 403 -23.19 -20.94 29.89
C GLU A 403 -24.33 -20.13 29.26
N GLY A 404 -24.12 -19.55 28.08
CA GLY A 404 -25.13 -18.75 27.39
C GLY A 404 -26.36 -19.54 26.91
N ASP A 405 -26.20 -20.83 26.59
CA ASP A 405 -27.34 -21.67 26.18
C ASP A 405 -28.24 -22.06 27.37
N LYS A 406 -27.69 -22.16 28.58
CA LYS A 406 -28.47 -22.51 29.80
C LYS A 406 -29.44 -21.42 30.23
N ASP A 407 -29.10 -20.15 29.98
CA ASP A 407 -29.97 -19.02 30.30
C ASP A 407 -31.08 -18.78 29.25
N SER A 408 -31.06 -19.54 28.14
CA SER A 408 -32.08 -19.46 27.08
C SER A 408 -33.23 -20.46 27.22
N GLU A 409 -33.13 -21.44 28.13
CA GLU A 409 -34.19 -22.44 28.36
C GLU A 409 -35.39 -21.92 29.17
N ASP A 410 -35.28 -20.76 29.84
CA ASP A 410 -36.39 -20.14 30.60
C ASP A 410 -37.13 -19.02 29.84
N MET A 411 -36.79 -18.75 28.58
CA MET A 411 -37.52 -17.78 27.76
C MET A 411 -38.69 -18.47 27.05
N GLN A 412 -39.89 -18.35 27.64
CA GLN A 412 -41.15 -18.87 27.11
C GLN A 412 -41.29 -18.62 25.60
N VAL A 413 -41.53 -19.72 24.89
CA VAL A 413 -41.80 -19.81 23.46
C VAL A 413 -43.03 -18.96 23.11
N ILE A 414 -42.83 -17.74 22.60
CA ILE A 414 -43.85 -17.06 21.80
C ILE A 414 -43.75 -17.65 20.38
N PRO A 415 -44.82 -18.29 19.85
CA PRO A 415 -44.77 -18.89 18.52
C PRO A 415 -44.64 -17.78 17.46
N PHE A 416 -43.48 -17.71 16.79
CA PHE A 416 -43.28 -16.81 15.67
C PHE A 416 -43.44 -17.61 14.36
N GLU A 417 -44.50 -17.34 13.62
CA GLU A 417 -44.75 -17.93 12.30
C GLU A 417 -43.63 -17.54 11.31
N ILE A 418 -42.91 -18.56 10.83
CA ILE A 418 -41.82 -18.39 9.87
C ILE A 418 -42.38 -18.25 8.46
N GLY A 419 -42.45 -17.00 7.97
CA GLY A 419 -42.56 -16.69 6.56
C GLY A 419 -41.32 -17.19 5.79
N ARG A 420 -41.54 -18.11 4.84
CA ARG A 420 -40.51 -18.67 3.94
C ARG A 420 -39.83 -17.58 3.10
N ILE A 421 -38.62 -17.18 3.46
CA ILE A 421 -37.74 -16.39 2.58
C ILE A 421 -37.03 -17.34 1.61
N ARG A 422 -37.44 -17.28 0.34
CA ARG A 422 -36.84 -17.99 -0.79
C ARG A 422 -35.39 -17.53 -1.01
N GLY A 423 -34.43 -18.45 -0.84
CA GLY A 423 -33.04 -18.26 -1.24
C GLY A 423 -32.89 -18.09 -2.76
N LYS A 424 -32.39 -16.93 -3.19
CA LYS A 424 -31.99 -16.70 -4.58
C LYS A 424 -30.67 -17.42 -4.87
N LYS A 425 -30.74 -18.58 -5.53
CA LYS A 425 -29.59 -19.24 -6.17
C LYS A 425 -29.16 -18.40 -7.38
N ASN A 426 -27.98 -17.79 -7.31
CA ASN A 426 -27.32 -17.21 -8.48
C ASN A 426 -26.78 -18.32 -9.39
N LYS A 427 -27.58 -18.71 -10.41
CA LYS A 427 -27.10 -19.52 -11.54
C LYS A 427 -26.21 -18.65 -12.44
N ARG A 428 -24.91 -18.89 -12.42
CA ARG A 428 -23.99 -18.44 -13.49
C ARG A 428 -24.30 -19.24 -14.76
N ALA A 429 -24.82 -18.57 -15.78
CA ALA A 429 -24.98 -19.15 -17.11
C ALA A 429 -23.60 -19.29 -17.78
N ARG A 430 -23.18 -20.55 -17.99
CA ARG A 430 -22.05 -20.92 -18.84
C ARG A 430 -22.60 -20.96 -20.26
N LYS A 431 -22.20 -20.01 -21.10
CA LYS A 431 -22.61 -19.94 -22.51
C LYS A 431 -21.72 -20.90 -23.30
N GLU A 432 -22.25 -22.07 -23.62
CA GLU A 432 -21.65 -23.00 -24.58
C GLU A 432 -21.76 -22.40 -25.99
N GLN A 433 -20.63 -22.35 -26.69
CA GLN A 433 -20.56 -22.09 -28.12
C GLN A 433 -20.95 -23.39 -28.83
N GLY A 434 -22.11 -23.39 -29.47
CA GLY A 434 -22.51 -24.43 -30.40
C GLY A 434 -21.81 -24.22 -31.74
N GLU A 435 -21.04 -25.23 -32.15
CA GLU A 435 -20.71 -25.50 -33.53
C GLU A 435 -21.99 -25.59 -34.37
N LYS A 436 -22.02 -24.88 -35.50
CA LYS A 436 -22.84 -25.26 -36.66
C LYS A 436 -22.00 -25.16 -37.92
N THR A 437 -21.56 -26.33 -38.35
CA THR A 437 -21.29 -26.69 -39.73
C THR A 437 -22.57 -26.52 -40.57
N GLY A 438 -22.43 -26.13 -41.83
CA GLY A 438 -23.57 -26.07 -42.75
C GLY A 438 -23.34 -25.22 -43.99
N LEU A 439 -22.80 -25.89 -45.01
CA LEU A 439 -22.82 -25.52 -46.42
C LEU A 439 -24.18 -24.90 -46.87
N SER A 440 -24.14 -23.91 -47.77
CA SER A 440 -24.86 -23.98 -49.06
C SER A 440 -24.77 -22.68 -49.87
N SER A 441 -24.33 -22.88 -51.11
CA SER A 441 -24.59 -22.19 -52.37
C SER A 441 -25.42 -20.89 -52.46
N GLY A 442 -24.90 -19.99 -53.31
CA GLY A 442 -25.62 -19.54 -54.50
C GLY A 442 -26.55 -18.35 -54.38
N SER A 443 -26.20 -17.25 -55.06
CA SER A 443 -26.89 -16.81 -56.29
C SER A 443 -26.84 -15.29 -56.48
N LYS A 444 -26.62 -14.94 -57.74
CA LYS A 444 -26.60 -13.59 -58.34
C LYS A 444 -27.93 -12.87 -58.13
N ARG A 445 -27.90 -11.54 -57.96
CA ARG A 445 -28.62 -10.60 -58.86
C ARG A 445 -28.29 -9.14 -58.58
N ALA A 446 -28.57 -8.34 -59.61
CA ALA A 446 -28.04 -7.03 -59.87
C ALA A 446 -29.09 -5.92 -59.70
N ARG A 447 -28.56 -4.69 -59.61
CA ARG A 447 -29.09 -3.40 -60.14
C ARG A 447 -30.26 -2.67 -59.47
N HIS A 448 -30.13 -1.34 -59.65
CA HIS A 448 -31.03 -0.19 -59.43
C HIS A 448 -31.04 0.34 -57.98
N GLY A 449 -30.86 1.63 -57.69
CA GLY A 449 -30.82 2.84 -58.51
C GLY A 449 -31.58 3.96 -57.81
N VAL A 450 -31.00 5.17 -57.83
CA VAL A 450 -31.59 6.52 -57.63
C VAL A 450 -31.95 6.98 -56.18
N PRO A 451 -32.11 8.30 -55.91
CA PRO A 451 -31.22 9.06 -55.03
C PRO A 451 -31.98 9.70 -53.84
N ARG A 452 -31.27 10.34 -52.91
CA ARG A 452 -31.90 11.28 -51.95
C ARG A 452 -31.32 12.67 -52.08
N SER A 453 -32.28 13.59 -52.27
CA SER A 453 -32.16 15.02 -52.41
C SER A 453 -31.73 15.71 -51.11
N ASN A 454 -31.02 16.82 -51.31
CA ASN A 454 -30.82 17.90 -50.35
C ASN A 454 -32.15 18.43 -49.80
N ASN A 455 -32.12 18.93 -48.57
CA ASN A 455 -32.84 20.13 -48.19
C ASN A 455 -32.09 20.83 -47.05
N ASN A 456 -31.61 22.03 -47.37
CA ASN A 456 -31.34 23.10 -46.42
C ASN A 456 -32.67 23.78 -46.08
N ILE A 457 -32.87 24.08 -44.79
CA ILE A 457 -33.37 25.37 -44.31
C ILE A 457 -32.52 25.71 -43.09
#